data_AF-X1TMY6-F1
#
_entry.id   AF-X1TMY6-F1
#
_cell.length_a   1.000
_cell.length_b   1.000
_cell.length_c   1.000
_cell.angle_alpha   90.00
_cell.angle_beta   90.00
_cell.angle_gamma   90.00
#
_symmetry.space_group_name_H-M   'P 1'
#
loop_
_entity.id
_entity.type
_entity.pdbx_description
1 polymer ?
#
loop_
_entity_poly.entity_id
_entity_poly.type
_entity_poly.pdbx_seq_one_letter_code
_entity_poly.pdbx_strand_id
1 'polypeptide(L)'
;DVACMNEGGYSREVPMALAAAVAEAFKPEATVDSVIEAAKAYAGTKTKEHIEKAISLAKKYDDGLKAIPEFYDKLLVPKGSEIRILHLKSSSDLIKRFGTDNISFGEDPFEQVPVALAFFYIGKGDPTKTMIGAANF
;
A
#
# COMPACT_ATOMS: atom_id res chain seq x y z
N ASP A 1 5.10 -9.57 -20.66
CA ASP A 1 4.49 -8.55 -19.81
C ASP A 1 5.18 -7.22 -20.11
N VAL A 2 4.40 -6.15 -20.33
CA VAL A 2 4.88 -4.79 -20.64
C VAL A 2 5.53 -4.15 -19.42
N ALA A 3 5.17 -4.56 -18.20
CA ALA A 3 5.73 -4.01 -16.96
C ALA A 3 7.21 -4.39 -16.75
N CYS A 4 7.73 -5.41 -17.45
CA CYS A 4 9.14 -5.82 -17.37
C CYS A 4 10.16 -4.84 -17.96
N MET A 5 9.74 -3.78 -18.67
CA MET A 5 10.68 -2.93 -19.41
C MET A 5 11.55 -2.04 -18.52
N ASN A 6 11.13 -1.75 -17.29
CA ASN A 6 11.80 -0.77 -16.42
C ASN A 6 12.12 -1.30 -15.01
N GLU A 7 11.47 -2.37 -14.55
CA GLU A 7 11.57 -2.85 -13.16
C GLU A 7 11.60 -4.40 -13.10
N GLY A 8 12.22 -4.92 -12.05
CA GLY A 8 12.34 -6.35 -11.78
C GLY A 8 11.78 -6.76 -10.42
N GLY A 9 11.43 -8.03 -10.26
CA GLY A 9 10.91 -8.56 -8.99
C GLY A 9 9.59 -7.91 -8.57
N TYR A 10 9.47 -7.58 -7.29
CA TYR A 10 8.21 -7.06 -6.73
C TYR A 10 7.86 -5.65 -7.21
N SER A 11 8.87 -4.83 -7.52
CA SER A 11 8.68 -3.49 -8.10
C SER A 11 7.94 -3.54 -9.44
N ARG A 12 7.96 -4.69 -10.12
CA ARG A 12 7.14 -4.97 -11.30
C ARG A 12 5.77 -5.54 -10.93
N GLU A 13 5.75 -6.57 -10.08
CA GLU A 13 4.53 -7.33 -9.76
C GLU A 13 3.47 -6.48 -9.06
N VAL A 14 3.88 -5.54 -8.22
CA VAL A 14 2.95 -4.70 -7.46
C VAL A 14 2.17 -3.72 -8.37
N PRO A 15 2.81 -2.95 -9.27
CA PRO A 15 2.09 -2.17 -10.28
C PRO A 15 1.15 -3.03 -11.14
N MET A 16 1.54 -4.26 -11.49
CA MET A 16 0.66 -5.17 -12.23
C MET A 16 -0.58 -5.55 -11.41
N ALA A 17 -0.41 -5.82 -10.11
CA ALA A 17 -1.52 -6.11 -9.21
C ALA A 17 -2.49 -4.92 -9.16
N LEU A 18 -1.98 -3.69 -9.05
CA LEU A 18 -2.81 -2.48 -9.07
C LEU A 18 -3.53 -2.31 -10.42
N ALA A 19 -2.83 -2.50 -11.54
CA ALA A 19 -3.42 -2.40 -12.87
C ALA A 19 -4.54 -3.44 -13.08
N ALA A 20 -4.34 -4.67 -12.60
CA ALA A 20 -5.35 -5.73 -12.66
C ALA A 20 -6.57 -5.40 -11.79
N ALA A 21 -6.37 -4.86 -10.59
CA ALA A 21 -7.44 -4.40 -9.71
C ALA A 21 -8.28 -3.30 -10.39
N VAL A 22 -7.63 -2.31 -11.01
CA VAL A 22 -8.29 -1.22 -11.74
C VAL A 22 -9.06 -1.77 -12.94
N ALA A 23 -8.46 -2.65 -13.75
CA ALA A 23 -9.12 -3.25 -14.90
C ALA A 23 -10.37 -4.04 -14.50
N GLU A 24 -10.31 -4.75 -13.37
CA GLU A 24 -11.47 -5.46 -12.80
C GLU A 24 -12.56 -4.49 -12.34
N ALA A 25 -12.19 -3.39 -11.67
CA ALA A 25 -13.14 -2.39 -11.17
C ALA A 25 -13.97 -1.69 -12.26
N PHE A 26 -13.51 -1.70 -13.53
CA PHE A 26 -14.27 -1.17 -14.66
C PHE A 26 -15.36 -2.11 -15.18
N LYS A 27 -15.45 -3.35 -14.69
CA LYS A 27 -16.51 -4.28 -15.09
C LYS A 27 -17.83 -3.92 -14.40
N PRO A 28 -18.97 -3.94 -15.11
CA PRO A 28 -20.28 -3.63 -14.51
C PRO A 28 -20.64 -4.47 -13.27
N GLU A 29 -20.18 -5.72 -13.25
CA GLU A 29 -20.39 -6.71 -12.19
C GLU A 29 -19.27 -6.76 -11.13
N ALA A 30 -18.32 -5.82 -11.18
CA ALA A 30 -17.19 -5.83 -10.27
C ALA A 30 -17.63 -5.75 -8.80
N THR A 31 -16.95 -6.52 -7.96
CA THR A 31 -17.15 -6.51 -6.51
C THR A 31 -15.82 -6.20 -5.83
N VAL A 32 -15.87 -5.81 -4.56
CA VAL A 32 -14.66 -5.60 -3.76
C VAL A 32 -13.76 -6.84 -3.78
N ASP A 33 -14.37 -8.02 -3.61
CA ASP A 33 -13.65 -9.28 -3.62
C ASP A 33 -13.08 -9.60 -5.01
N SER A 34 -13.82 -9.37 -6.09
CA SER A 34 -13.31 -9.63 -7.44
C SER A 34 -12.11 -8.74 -7.77
N VAL A 35 -12.15 -7.46 -7.38
CA VAL A 35 -11.02 -6.52 -7.53
C VAL A 35 -9.78 -6.99 -6.77
N ILE A 36 -9.94 -7.50 -5.54
CA ILE A 36 -8.83 -8.03 -4.74
C ILE A 36 -8.27 -9.32 -5.35
N GLU A 37 -9.12 -10.23 -5.80
CA GLU A 37 -8.69 -11.46 -6.46
C GLU A 37 -7.96 -11.17 -7.79
N ALA A 38 -8.44 -10.20 -8.56
CA ALA A 38 -7.77 -9.74 -9.78
C ALA A 38 -6.37 -9.16 -9.46
N ALA A 39 -6.24 -8.38 -8.39
CA ALA A 39 -4.95 -7.87 -7.93
C ALA A 39 -3.96 -9.01 -7.63
N LYS A 40 -4.43 -10.07 -6.96
CA LYS A 40 -3.60 -11.24 -6.65
C LYS A 40 -3.25 -12.08 -7.88
N ALA A 41 -4.09 -12.11 -8.92
CA ALA A 41 -3.88 -13.01 -10.06
C ALA A 41 -2.51 -12.82 -10.75
N TYR A 42 -1.97 -11.60 -10.75
CA TYR A 42 -0.70 -11.24 -11.39
C TYR A 42 0.47 -11.05 -10.41
N ALA A 43 0.25 -11.32 -9.13
CA ALA A 43 1.23 -11.20 -8.07
C ALA A 43 2.01 -12.52 -7.86
N GLY A 44 3.33 -12.44 -7.67
CA GLY A 44 4.13 -13.55 -7.18
C GLY A 44 3.83 -13.87 -5.71
N THR A 45 4.38 -14.97 -5.19
CA THR A 45 4.04 -15.50 -3.86
C THR A 45 4.16 -14.47 -2.75
N LYS A 46 5.30 -13.77 -2.65
CA LYS A 46 5.50 -12.74 -1.62
C LYS A 46 4.54 -11.57 -1.76
N THR A 47 4.33 -11.11 -2.99
CA THR A 47 3.38 -10.03 -3.30
C THR A 47 1.97 -10.40 -2.85
N LYS A 48 1.54 -11.65 -3.09
CA LYS A 48 0.26 -12.18 -2.61
C LYS A 48 0.19 -12.21 -1.09
N GLU A 49 1.23 -12.72 -0.41
CA GLU A 49 1.28 -12.77 1.06
C GLU A 49 1.11 -11.38 1.69
N HIS A 50 1.73 -10.35 1.11
CA HIS A 50 1.57 -8.97 1.57
C HIS A 50 0.14 -8.45 1.38
N ILE A 51 -0.46 -8.67 0.20
CA ILE A 51 -1.86 -8.32 -0.07
C ILE A 51 -2.78 -9.05 0.91
N GLU A 52 -2.62 -10.35 1.09
CA GLU A 52 -3.45 -11.18 1.97
C GLU A 52 -3.31 -10.78 3.43
N LYS A 53 -2.11 -10.43 3.89
CA LYS A 53 -1.87 -9.90 5.23
C LYS A 53 -2.66 -8.59 5.43
N ALA A 54 -2.58 -7.66 4.48
CA ALA A 54 -3.28 -6.39 4.55
C ALA A 54 -4.81 -6.57 4.57
N ILE A 55 -5.35 -7.41 3.68
CA ILE A 55 -6.79 -7.75 3.64
C ILE A 55 -7.24 -8.46 4.92
N SER A 56 -6.41 -9.35 5.49
CA SER A 56 -6.73 -10.04 6.74
C SER A 56 -6.82 -9.10 7.94
N LEU A 57 -5.99 -8.05 7.99
CA LEU A 57 -6.11 -6.99 8.99
C LEU A 57 -7.34 -6.12 8.72
N ALA A 58 -7.58 -5.73 7.46
CA ALA A 58 -8.71 -4.92 7.05
C ALA A 58 -10.06 -5.49 7.48
N LYS A 59 -10.21 -6.82 7.46
CA LYS A 59 -11.42 -7.54 7.91
C LYS A 59 -11.85 -7.24 9.35
N LYS A 60 -10.96 -6.73 10.20
CA LYS A 60 -11.27 -6.37 11.59
C LYS A 60 -11.96 -5.01 11.73
N TYR A 61 -11.98 -4.22 10.67
CA TYR A 61 -12.35 -2.81 10.73
C TYR A 61 -13.51 -2.49 9.80
N ASP A 62 -14.37 -1.58 10.26
CA ASP A 62 -15.45 -0.96 9.49
C ASP A 62 -15.16 0.51 9.14
N ASP A 63 -14.06 1.05 9.68
CA ASP A 63 -13.61 2.43 9.56
C ASP A 63 -12.10 2.46 9.35
N GLY A 64 -11.67 3.10 8.25
CA GLY A 64 -10.26 3.19 7.88
C GLY A 64 -9.42 3.90 8.92
N LEU A 65 -9.95 4.92 9.59
CA LEU A 65 -9.19 5.70 10.57
C LEU A 65 -8.79 4.85 11.79
N LYS A 66 -9.60 3.85 12.15
CA LYS A 66 -9.31 2.92 13.24
C LYS A 66 -8.26 1.86 12.87
N ALA A 67 -8.08 1.59 11.58
CA ALA A 67 -7.12 0.61 11.09
C ALA A 67 -5.68 1.13 11.04
N ILE A 68 -5.52 2.46 10.91
CA ILE A 68 -4.22 3.14 10.73
C ILE A 68 -3.16 2.68 11.76
N PRO A 69 -3.42 2.67 13.08
CA PRO A 69 -2.37 2.28 14.04
C PRO A 69 -1.87 0.84 13.84
N GLU A 70 -2.76 -0.11 13.55
CA GLU A 70 -2.36 -1.51 13.31
C GLU A 70 -1.69 -1.66 11.93
N PHE A 71 -2.06 -0.86 10.94
CA PHE A 71 -1.39 -0.84 9.62
C PHE A 71 0.04 -0.32 9.73
N TYR A 72 0.27 0.76 10.49
CA TYR A 72 1.62 1.27 10.78
C TYR A 72 2.49 0.23 11.49
N ASP A 73 1.94 -0.47 12.48
CA ASP A 73 2.66 -1.49 13.24
C ASP A 73 2.99 -2.73 12.39
N LYS A 74 2.07 -3.16 11.52
CA LYS A 74 2.14 -4.51 10.92
C LYS A 74 2.36 -4.54 9.41
N LEU A 75 2.08 -3.47 8.67
CA LEU A 75 2.15 -3.47 7.20
C LEU A 75 3.35 -2.71 6.65
N LEU A 76 4.06 -1.93 7.48
CA LEU A 76 5.30 -1.29 7.05
C LEU A 76 6.43 -2.32 6.86
N VAL A 77 7.18 -2.15 5.78
CA VAL A 77 8.33 -2.95 5.40
C VAL A 77 9.57 -2.27 5.99
N PRO A 78 10.32 -2.93 6.89
CA PRO A 78 11.56 -2.38 7.41
C PRO A 78 12.57 -2.17 6.27
N LYS A 79 12.82 -0.92 5.89
CA LYS A 79 13.57 -0.59 4.68
C LYS A 79 15.05 -0.29 4.87
N GLY A 80 15.53 -0.24 6.11
CA GLY A 80 16.81 0.41 6.40
C GLY A 80 16.82 1.89 5.98
N SER A 81 15.66 2.47 5.66
CA SER A 81 15.45 3.91 5.44
C SER A 81 15.85 4.70 6.68
N GLU A 82 15.87 4.07 7.85
CA GLU A 82 16.48 4.57 9.08
C GLU A 82 17.92 5.05 8.87
N ILE A 83 18.74 4.31 8.09
CA ILE A 83 20.13 4.67 7.78
C ILE A 83 20.18 5.87 6.83
N ARG A 84 19.28 5.93 5.85
CA ARG A 84 19.19 7.06 4.90
C ARG A 84 18.65 8.32 5.57
N ILE A 85 17.71 8.17 6.50
CA ILE A 85 17.22 9.20 7.42
C ILE A 85 18.37 9.68 8.30
N LEU A 86 19.16 8.79 8.90
CA LEU A 86 20.36 9.14 9.68
C LEU A 86 21.36 9.97 8.85
N HIS A 87 21.59 9.60 7.59
CA HIS A 87 22.47 10.33 6.68
C HIS A 87 21.90 11.69 6.23
N LEU A 88 20.58 11.80 6.06
CA LEU A 88 19.91 13.08 5.78
C LEU A 88 19.86 13.99 7.03
N LYS A 89 19.63 13.42 8.21
CA LYS A 89 19.72 14.08 9.53
C LYS A 89 21.09 14.74 9.74
N SER A 90 22.17 14.14 9.21
CA SER A 90 23.52 14.71 9.31
C SER A 90 23.85 15.78 8.26
N SER A 91 23.02 15.98 7.23
CA SER A 91 23.47 16.64 5.98
C SER A 91 22.68 17.89 5.54
N SER A 92 21.53 18.24 6.13
CA SER A 92 20.75 19.40 5.68
C SER A 92 20.20 20.30 6.79
N ASP A 93 20.43 21.61 6.68
CA ASP A 93 19.91 22.62 7.62
C ASP A 93 18.40 22.86 7.49
N LEU A 94 17.83 22.51 6.33
CA LEU A 94 16.38 22.53 6.10
C LEU A 94 15.67 21.51 7.00
N ILE A 95 16.24 20.32 7.13
CA ILE A 95 15.69 19.20 7.92
C ILE A 95 15.77 19.49 9.42
N LYS A 96 16.81 20.20 9.89
CA LYS A 96 16.88 20.71 11.27
C LYS A 96 15.78 21.71 11.61
N ARG A 97 15.25 22.43 10.60
CA ARG A 97 14.30 23.54 10.77
C ARG A 97 12.83 23.09 10.86
N PHE A 98 12.48 21.98 10.20
CA PHE A 98 11.09 21.51 10.10
C PHE A 98 10.76 20.31 10.99
N GLY A 99 11.77 19.68 11.61
CA GLY A 99 11.58 18.46 12.41
C GLY A 99 11.37 17.22 11.53
N THR A 100 11.90 16.08 11.96
CA THR A 100 11.93 14.84 11.14
C THR A 100 11.05 13.72 11.66
N ASP A 101 10.41 13.93 12.79
CA ASP A 101 9.78 12.84 13.54
C ASP A 101 8.57 12.26 12.79
N ASN A 102 8.11 12.95 11.73
CA ASN A 102 7.00 12.55 10.86
C ASN A 102 7.39 12.36 9.38
N ILE A 103 8.68 12.31 9.03
CA ILE A 103 9.09 12.12 7.62
C ILE A 103 9.25 10.63 7.32
N SER A 104 8.24 10.04 6.67
CA SER A 104 8.36 8.69 6.09
C SER A 104 9.03 8.78 4.71
N PHE A 105 10.21 8.18 4.57
CA PHE A 105 10.89 7.97 3.27
C PHE A 105 10.61 6.57 2.69
N GLY A 106 9.73 5.80 3.35
CA GLY A 106 9.34 4.47 2.91
C GLY A 106 8.19 4.55 1.93
N GLU A 107 8.48 4.82 0.66
CA GLU A 107 7.53 4.52 -0.42
C GLU A 107 7.87 3.12 -0.93
N ASP A 108 7.43 2.05 -0.26
CA ASP A 108 7.52 0.69 -0.84
C ASP A 108 6.25 0.33 -1.58
N PRO A 109 6.33 -0.14 -2.83
CA PRO A 109 5.17 -0.76 -3.45
C PRO A 109 4.56 -1.91 -2.59
N PHE A 110 5.36 -2.71 -1.88
CA PHE A 110 4.88 -3.73 -0.92
C PHE A 110 4.18 -3.19 0.32
N GLU A 111 4.26 -1.89 0.58
CA GLU A 111 3.47 -1.22 1.62
C GLU A 111 2.23 -0.59 0.97
N GLN A 112 2.46 0.27 -0.02
CA GLN A 112 1.46 1.18 -0.56
C GLN A 112 0.29 0.46 -1.22
N VAL A 113 0.55 -0.53 -2.09
CA VAL A 113 -0.54 -1.21 -2.81
C VAL A 113 -1.35 -2.13 -1.89
N PRO A 114 -0.73 -2.97 -1.02
CA PRO A 114 -1.49 -3.74 -0.03
C PRO A 114 -2.32 -2.85 0.91
N VAL A 115 -1.77 -1.74 1.40
CA VAL A 115 -2.50 -0.80 2.27
C VAL A 115 -3.65 -0.11 1.52
N ALA A 116 -3.44 0.31 0.27
CA ALA A 116 -4.49 0.90 -0.55
C ALA A 116 -5.65 -0.10 -0.79
N LEU A 117 -5.34 -1.35 -1.10
CA LEU A 117 -6.34 -2.42 -1.24
C LEU A 117 -7.07 -2.69 0.08
N ALA A 118 -6.38 -2.58 1.22
CA ALA A 118 -6.99 -2.72 2.54
C ALA A 118 -7.97 -1.57 2.85
N PHE A 119 -7.64 -0.32 2.53
CA PHE A 119 -8.59 0.79 2.67
C PHE A 119 -9.78 0.68 1.72
N PHE A 120 -9.54 0.22 0.48
CA PHE A 120 -10.60 -0.07 -0.47
C PHE A 120 -11.56 -1.15 0.06
N TYR A 121 -11.01 -2.19 0.71
CA TYR A 121 -11.80 -3.23 1.37
C TYR A 121 -12.65 -2.66 2.52
N ILE A 122 -12.06 -1.90 3.43
CA ILE A 122 -12.77 -1.28 4.57
C ILE A 122 -13.87 -0.33 4.06
N GLY A 123 -13.56 0.47 3.03
CA GLY A 123 -14.50 1.35 2.37
C GLY A 123 -15.62 0.62 1.61
N LYS A 124 -15.52 -0.71 1.43
CA LYS A 124 -16.45 -1.53 0.65
C LYS A 124 -16.64 -1.01 -0.78
N GLY A 125 -15.57 -0.48 -1.37
CA GLY A 125 -15.60 0.15 -2.69
C GLY A 125 -16.21 1.56 -2.73
N ASP A 126 -16.67 2.12 -1.60
CA ASP A 126 -17.05 3.52 -1.52
C ASP A 126 -15.80 4.41 -1.68
N PRO A 127 -15.72 5.26 -2.72
CA PRO A 127 -14.53 6.04 -3.00
C PRO A 127 -14.26 7.07 -1.90
N THR A 128 -15.30 7.65 -1.29
CA THR A 128 -15.14 8.67 -0.26
C THR A 128 -14.57 8.06 1.01
N LYS A 129 -15.13 6.93 1.48
CA LYS A 129 -14.64 6.23 2.67
C LYS A 129 -13.22 5.70 2.46
N THR A 130 -12.95 5.16 1.28
CA THR A 130 -11.62 4.68 0.91
C THR A 130 -10.60 5.82 0.95
N MET A 131 -10.91 6.96 0.34
CA MET A 131 -10.02 8.12 0.31
C MET A 131 -9.79 8.71 1.71
N ILE A 132 -10.81 8.77 2.57
CA ILE A 132 -10.64 9.27 3.95
C ILE A 132 -9.63 8.41 4.71
N GLY A 133 -9.73 7.08 4.63
CA GLY A 133 -8.75 6.19 5.27
C GLY A 133 -7.35 6.37 4.68
N ALA A 134 -7.23 6.29 3.36
CA ALA A 134 -5.95 6.36 2.67
C ALA A 134 -5.23 7.71 2.82
N ALA A 135 -5.96 8.84 2.82
CA ALA A 135 -5.35 10.17 2.94
C ALA A 135 -4.89 10.51 4.36
N ASN A 136 -5.35 9.76 5.36
CA ASN A 136 -4.94 9.92 6.76
C ASN A 136 -3.94 8.85 7.23
N PHE A 137 -3.60 7.90 6.35
CA PHE A 137 -2.49 6.97 6.56
C PHE A 137 -1.17 7.68 6.30
#